data_AF-X1GKC4-F1
#
_entry.id   AF-X1GKC4-F1
#
_cell.length_a   1.000
_cell.length_b   1.000
_cell.length_c   1.000
_cell.angle_alpha   90.00
_cell.angle_beta   90.00
_cell.angle_gamma   90.00
#
_symmetry.space_group_name_H-M   'P 1'
#
loop_
_entity.id
_entity.type
_entity.pdbx_description
1 polymer ?
#
loop_
_entity_poly.entity_id
_entity_poly.type
_entity_poly.pdbx_seq_one_letter_code
_entity_poly.pdbx_strand_id
1 'polypeptide(L)'
;LAGTFNLPNHANPKDIIKEYLQDYKWDIGDKIIRAGYEGIIPIRRCFDSFIANNFLIMGDSACQTNPIDGSGVAASMYAGYYAALPVVNAFKHDKSLNKKTLWNYNYTYKTKIGPEFVALDIIRLFLIGRDEQERDLNYLFKRRIIEARDLQKSNQQRSVFTSLKRLIRGLDRISLLKKLKKTIHLSKEAAALYRDFPPEYDPSEFSNWQKKLRVIYEEIPTEKEKLISI
;
A
#
# COMPACT_ATOMS: atom_id res chain seq x y z
N LEU A 1 -11.60 10.21 7.15
CA LEU A 1 -10.62 10.14 6.04
C LEU A 1 -10.57 11.51 5.39
N ALA A 2 -9.51 12.28 5.61
CA ALA A 2 -9.21 13.43 4.78
C ALA A 2 -8.67 12.93 3.42
N GLY A 3 -8.85 13.67 2.33
CA GLY A 3 -8.16 13.34 1.07
C GLY A 3 -8.90 12.38 0.13
N THR A 4 -10.14 11.98 0.42
CA THR A 4 -10.90 11.04 -0.42
C THR A 4 -11.88 11.78 -1.33
N PHE A 5 -11.70 11.67 -2.64
CA PHE A 5 -12.63 12.21 -3.61
C PHE A 5 -13.97 11.44 -3.56
N ASN A 6 -15.08 12.17 -3.55
CA ASN A 6 -16.44 11.65 -3.74
C ASN A 6 -16.93 10.59 -2.72
N LEU A 7 -16.41 10.57 -1.48
CA LEU A 7 -17.04 9.82 -0.39
C LEU A 7 -18.11 10.69 0.30
N PRO A 8 -19.37 10.22 0.46
CA PRO A 8 -20.40 10.96 1.18
C PRO A 8 -19.95 11.28 2.61
N ASN A 9 -20.18 12.52 3.06
CA ASN A 9 -19.82 13.01 4.39
C ASN A 9 -18.31 13.16 4.65
N HIS A 10 -17.48 13.25 3.61
CA HIS A 10 -16.06 13.58 3.72
C HIS A 10 -15.79 14.98 3.16
N ALA A 11 -15.01 15.78 3.89
CA ALA A 11 -14.59 17.10 3.44
C ALA A 11 -13.77 17.00 2.15
N ASN A 12 -13.99 17.94 1.24
CA ASN A 12 -13.20 18.04 0.02
C ASN A 12 -11.73 18.30 0.40
N PRO A 13 -10.75 17.58 -0.20
CA PRO A 13 -9.33 17.80 0.10
C PRO A 13 -8.88 19.27 0.00
N LYS A 14 -9.46 20.05 -0.94
CA LYS A 14 -9.20 21.50 -1.07
C LYS A 14 -9.64 22.29 0.16
N ASP A 15 -10.81 21.98 0.70
CA ASP A 15 -11.35 22.70 1.84
C ASP A 15 -10.46 22.46 3.07
N ILE A 16 -9.99 21.22 3.25
CA ILE A 16 -9.06 20.84 4.32
C ILE A 16 -7.75 21.62 4.19
N ILE A 17 -7.18 21.70 2.98
CA ILE A 17 -5.94 22.47 2.74
C ILE A 17 -6.20 23.96 2.99
N LYS A 18 -7.32 24.51 2.51
CA LYS A 18 -7.66 25.93 2.68
C LYS A 18 -7.85 26.31 4.15
N GLU A 19 -8.48 25.45 4.93
CA GLU A 19 -8.62 25.60 6.38
C GLU A 19 -7.24 25.57 7.05
N TYR A 20 -6.42 24.57 6.74
CA TYR A 20 -5.07 24.45 7.29
C TYR A 20 -4.18 25.65 6.97
N LEU A 21 -4.28 26.21 5.76
CA LEU A 21 -3.51 27.40 5.35
C LEU A 21 -3.91 28.67 6.12
N GLN A 22 -5.09 28.73 6.75
CA GLN A 22 -5.47 29.88 7.57
C GLN A 22 -4.51 30.09 8.75
N ASP A 23 -3.99 29.00 9.30
CA ASP A 23 -3.02 29.03 10.40
C ASP A 23 -1.65 29.59 9.97
N TYR A 24 -1.37 29.62 8.66
CA TYR A 24 -0.09 30.02 8.07
C TYR A 24 -0.22 31.24 7.15
N LYS A 25 -1.32 32.00 7.22
CA LYS A 25 -1.61 33.14 6.33
C LYS A 25 -0.56 34.26 6.32
N TRP A 26 0.27 34.33 7.37
CA TRP A 26 1.36 35.29 7.47
C TRP A 26 2.63 34.81 6.75
N ASP A 27 2.79 33.50 6.60
CA ASP A 27 3.94 32.86 5.95
C ASP A 27 3.65 32.47 4.50
N ILE A 28 2.38 32.20 4.17
CA ILE A 28 1.92 31.74 2.85
C ILE A 28 0.86 32.70 2.33
N GLY A 29 1.18 33.41 1.24
CA GLY A 29 0.23 34.31 0.57
C GLY A 29 -0.73 33.59 -0.38
N ASP A 30 -1.82 34.26 -0.77
CA ASP A 30 -2.92 33.67 -1.56
C ASP A 30 -2.59 33.44 -3.05
N LYS A 31 -1.46 33.96 -3.54
CA LYS A 31 -1.10 33.89 -4.95
C LYS A 31 -0.50 32.54 -5.30
N ILE A 32 -1.19 31.76 -6.13
CA ILE A 32 -0.65 30.54 -6.73
C ILE A 32 0.46 30.92 -7.73
N ILE A 33 1.68 30.41 -7.50
CA ILE A 33 2.83 30.66 -8.38
C ILE A 33 3.03 29.51 -9.38
N ARG A 34 3.15 28.28 -8.87
CA ARG A 34 3.42 27.07 -9.67
C ARG A 34 2.91 25.82 -8.93
N ALA A 35 1.59 25.75 -8.69
CA ALA A 35 0.93 24.68 -7.94
C ALA A 35 -0.60 24.70 -8.23
N GLY A 36 -1.40 24.07 -7.36
CA GLY A 36 -2.86 24.12 -7.40
C GLY A 36 -3.53 22.96 -8.17
N TYR A 37 -2.75 21.96 -8.57
CA TYR A 37 -3.26 20.78 -9.25
C TYR A 37 -3.73 19.72 -8.25
N GLU A 38 -4.71 18.95 -8.69
CA GLU A 38 -5.24 17.81 -7.97
C GLU A 38 -5.03 16.55 -8.79
N GLY A 39 -4.85 15.44 -8.09
CA GLY A 39 -4.76 14.13 -8.69
C GLY A 39 -5.31 13.09 -7.73
N ILE A 40 -5.86 12.03 -8.30
CA ILE A 40 -6.27 10.85 -7.54
C ILE A 40 -5.07 9.92 -7.46
N ILE A 41 -4.65 9.59 -6.24
CA ILE A 41 -3.58 8.61 -6.00
C ILE A 41 -4.24 7.31 -5.52
N PRO A 42 -3.96 6.15 -6.14
CA PRO A 42 -4.52 4.87 -5.71
C PRO A 42 -3.83 4.39 -4.43
N ILE A 43 -4.37 4.75 -3.26
CA ILE A 43 -3.79 4.38 -1.96
C ILE A 43 -4.27 2.99 -1.51
N ARG A 44 -3.64 1.95 -2.06
CA ARG A 44 -3.93 0.53 -1.80
C ARG A 44 -2.78 -0.37 -2.26
N ARG A 45 -2.82 -1.67 -1.93
CA ARG A 45 -1.95 -2.63 -2.61
C ARG A 45 -2.18 -2.67 -4.13
N CYS A 46 -1.12 -2.99 -4.86
CA CYS A 46 -1.18 -3.24 -6.31
C CYS A 46 -2.10 -4.42 -6.68
N PHE A 47 -2.60 -4.44 -7.92
CA PHE A 47 -3.43 -5.53 -8.44
C PHE A 47 -2.72 -6.89 -8.41
N ASP A 48 -3.49 -7.97 -8.36
CA ASP A 48 -2.96 -9.34 -8.28
C ASP A 48 -2.14 -9.71 -9.52
N SER A 49 -2.55 -9.21 -10.69
CA SER A 49 -1.85 -9.33 -11.96
C SER A 49 -1.87 -8.00 -12.70
N PHE A 50 -0.79 -7.69 -13.40
CA PHE A 50 -0.61 -6.49 -14.21
C PHE A 50 -0.73 -6.75 -15.72
N ILE A 51 -1.02 -7.99 -16.11
CA ILE A 51 -0.89 -8.46 -17.48
C ILE A 51 -2.12 -9.25 -17.94
N ALA A 52 -2.40 -9.16 -19.23
CA ALA A 52 -3.30 -10.01 -19.99
C ALA A 52 -2.66 -10.36 -21.35
N ASN A 53 -3.37 -11.07 -22.23
CA ASN A 53 -2.87 -11.31 -23.58
C ASN A 53 -2.78 -9.97 -24.32
N ASN A 54 -1.60 -9.68 -24.88
CA ASN A 54 -1.28 -8.45 -25.60
C ASN A 54 -1.53 -7.15 -24.81
N PHE A 55 -1.56 -7.21 -23.47
CA PHE A 55 -1.89 -6.06 -22.64
C PHE A 55 -1.13 -6.10 -21.32
N LEU A 56 -0.68 -4.93 -20.85
CA LEU A 56 -0.12 -4.76 -19.51
C LEU A 56 -0.42 -3.35 -18.98
N ILE A 57 -0.37 -3.22 -17.66
CA ILE A 57 -0.56 -1.96 -16.91
C ILE A 57 0.61 -1.75 -15.93
N MET A 58 0.88 -0.50 -15.59
CA MET A 58 1.98 -0.11 -14.70
C MET A 58 1.74 1.25 -14.05
N GLY A 59 2.50 1.55 -13.01
CA GLY A 59 2.35 2.77 -12.21
C GLY A 59 0.97 2.86 -11.56
N ASP A 60 0.39 4.06 -11.56
CA ASP A 60 -0.90 4.33 -10.94
C ASP A 60 -2.03 3.45 -11.51
N SER A 61 -2.00 3.13 -12.81
CA SER A 61 -2.99 2.23 -13.43
C SER A 61 -3.00 0.81 -12.84
N ALA A 62 -1.91 0.39 -12.21
CA ALA A 62 -1.74 -0.89 -11.54
C ALA A 62 -1.72 -0.77 -10.00
N CYS A 63 -2.04 0.42 -9.46
CA CYS A 63 -1.94 0.74 -8.04
C CYS A 63 -0.53 0.49 -7.46
N GLN A 64 0.51 0.89 -8.20
CA GLN A 64 1.92 0.69 -7.85
C GLN A 64 2.51 1.89 -7.10
N THR A 65 1.75 2.43 -6.14
CA THR A 65 2.15 3.53 -5.26
C THR A 65 2.33 3.01 -3.83
N ASN A 66 3.14 3.71 -3.03
CA ASN A 66 3.27 3.40 -1.62
C ASN A 66 1.93 3.69 -0.90
N PRO A 67 1.31 2.71 -0.23
CA PRO A 67 0.00 2.91 0.41
C PRO A 67 0.00 3.88 1.60
N ILE A 68 1.16 4.22 2.18
CA ILE A 68 1.20 5.15 3.32
C ILE A 68 1.35 6.60 2.87
N ASP A 69 2.34 6.89 2.02
CA ASP A 69 2.72 8.26 1.66
C ASP A 69 2.29 8.64 0.23
N GLY A 70 1.74 7.70 -0.55
CA GLY A 70 1.31 7.92 -1.93
C GLY A 70 2.44 8.07 -2.95
N SER A 71 3.71 7.90 -2.55
CA SER A 71 4.84 8.03 -3.47
C SER A 71 4.81 6.92 -4.54
N GLY A 72 4.70 7.33 -5.80
CA GLY A 72 4.56 6.43 -6.94
C GLY A 72 5.68 6.49 -7.98
N VAL A 73 6.42 7.60 -8.07
CA VAL A 73 7.35 7.86 -9.19
C VAL A 73 8.41 6.77 -9.33
N ALA A 74 9.18 6.51 -8.27
CA ALA A 74 10.23 5.49 -8.32
C ALA A 74 9.66 4.08 -8.56
N ALA A 75 8.54 3.74 -7.90
CA ALA A 75 7.89 2.44 -8.09
C ALA A 75 7.37 2.26 -9.53
N SER A 76 6.84 3.32 -10.14
CA SER A 76 6.40 3.35 -11.53
C SER A 76 7.56 3.20 -12.51
N MET A 77 8.71 3.82 -12.24
CA MET A 77 9.93 3.63 -13.06
C MET A 77 10.41 2.18 -13.00
N TYR A 78 10.47 1.58 -11.80
CA TYR A 78 10.80 0.16 -11.67
C TYR A 78 9.79 -0.73 -12.37
N ALA A 79 8.49 -0.42 -12.30
CA ALA A 79 7.47 -1.16 -13.01
C ALA A 79 7.67 -1.11 -14.53
N GLY A 80 7.95 0.06 -15.09
CA GLY A 80 8.27 0.20 -16.51
C GLY A 80 9.50 -0.62 -16.92
N TYR A 81 10.56 -0.58 -16.10
CA TYR A 81 11.74 -1.41 -16.32
C TYR A 81 11.40 -2.91 -16.29
N TYR A 82 10.70 -3.39 -15.26
CA TYR A 82 10.34 -4.81 -15.13
C TYR A 82 9.33 -5.27 -16.18
N ALA A 83 8.43 -4.41 -16.66
CA ALA A 83 7.48 -4.70 -17.71
C ALA A 83 8.17 -4.84 -19.08
N ALA A 84 9.21 -4.05 -19.35
CA ALA A 84 9.93 -4.09 -20.62
C ALA A 84 10.70 -5.41 -20.82
N LEU A 85 11.27 -5.98 -19.75
CA LEU A 85 12.10 -7.21 -19.83
C LEU A 85 11.39 -8.39 -20.52
N PRO A 86 10.20 -8.86 -20.08
CA PRO A 86 9.52 -9.97 -20.74
C PRO A 86 9.03 -9.62 -22.16
N VAL A 87 8.66 -8.37 -22.43
CA VAL A 87 8.24 -7.92 -23.77
C VAL A 87 9.40 -8.03 -24.76
N VAL A 88 10.55 -7.45 -24.42
CA VAL A 88 11.77 -7.53 -25.23
C VAL A 88 12.21 -8.99 -25.41
N ASN A 89 12.14 -9.79 -24.35
CA ASN A 89 12.49 -11.21 -24.43
C ASN A 89 11.55 -12.00 -25.36
N ALA A 90 10.26 -11.70 -25.36
CA ALA A 90 9.30 -12.34 -26.23
C ALA A 90 9.58 -12.01 -27.71
N PHE A 91 9.81 -10.74 -28.04
CA PHE A 91 10.13 -10.32 -29.41
C PHE A 91 11.46 -10.90 -29.90
N LYS A 92 12.49 -10.95 -29.06
CA LYS A 92 13.79 -11.56 -29.43
C LYS A 92 13.71 -13.04 -29.82
N HIS A 93 12.68 -13.74 -29.37
CA HIS A 93 12.51 -15.18 -29.60
C HIS A 93 11.24 -15.49 -30.39
N ASP A 94 10.67 -14.50 -31.09
CA ASP A 94 9.44 -14.64 -31.88
C ASP A 94 8.26 -15.28 -31.12
N LYS A 95 8.14 -14.97 -29.82
CA LYS A 95 7.06 -15.47 -28.95
C LYS A 95 5.89 -14.48 -28.91
N SER A 96 4.68 -15.02 -28.85
CA SER A 96 3.47 -14.21 -28.66
C SER A 96 3.41 -13.57 -27.27
N LEU A 97 2.85 -12.36 -27.18
CA LEU A 97 2.64 -11.67 -25.90
C LEU A 97 1.40 -12.21 -25.19
N ASN A 98 1.60 -13.25 -24.39
CA ASN A 98 0.55 -13.90 -23.61
C ASN A 98 0.92 -13.97 -22.12
N LYS A 99 -0.01 -14.44 -21.29
CA LYS A 99 0.19 -14.53 -19.84
C LYS A 99 1.47 -15.26 -19.43
N LYS A 100 1.84 -16.35 -20.11
CA LYS A 100 3.05 -17.12 -19.79
C LYS A 100 4.32 -16.31 -20.06
N THR A 101 4.38 -15.66 -21.23
CA THR A 101 5.55 -14.87 -21.64
C THR A 101 5.72 -13.59 -20.83
N LEU A 102 4.62 -12.96 -20.41
CA LEU A 102 4.62 -11.69 -19.67
C LEU A 102 4.70 -11.89 -18.15
N TRP A 103 4.54 -13.13 -17.65
CA TRP A 103 4.41 -13.42 -16.23
C TRP A 103 5.57 -12.91 -15.38
N ASN A 104 6.78 -12.90 -15.94
CA ASN A 104 7.97 -12.44 -15.23
C ASN A 104 7.84 -10.99 -14.72
N TYR A 105 7.01 -10.15 -15.34
CA TYR A 105 6.73 -8.82 -14.82
C TYR A 105 5.96 -8.89 -13.48
N ASN A 106 4.89 -9.69 -13.40
CA ASN A 106 4.17 -9.94 -12.15
C ASN A 106 5.15 -10.46 -11.08
N TYR A 107 5.88 -11.53 -11.40
CA TYR A 107 6.83 -12.16 -10.47
C TYR A 107 7.87 -11.17 -9.96
N THR A 108 8.56 -10.46 -10.85
CA THR A 108 9.66 -9.56 -10.48
C THR A 108 9.14 -8.40 -9.63
N TYR A 109 8.04 -7.75 -10.01
CA TYR A 109 7.50 -6.64 -9.24
C TYR A 109 6.98 -7.11 -7.88
N LYS A 110 6.23 -8.23 -7.83
CA LYS A 110 5.64 -8.77 -6.60
C LYS A 110 6.69 -9.23 -5.59
N THR A 111 7.83 -9.74 -6.04
CA THR A 111 8.90 -10.22 -5.15
C THR A 111 9.88 -9.12 -4.73
N LYS A 112 10.12 -8.10 -5.58
CA LYS A 112 11.10 -7.04 -5.30
C LYS A 112 10.51 -5.82 -4.59
N ILE A 113 9.32 -5.38 -4.98
CA ILE A 113 8.69 -4.14 -4.46
C ILE A 113 7.43 -4.47 -3.66
N GLY A 114 6.62 -5.39 -4.18
CA GLY A 114 5.35 -5.77 -3.59
C GLY A 114 5.38 -6.16 -2.10
N PRO A 115 6.41 -6.82 -1.53
CA PRO A 115 6.37 -7.26 -0.13
C PRO A 115 6.31 -6.09 0.86
N GLU A 116 6.96 -4.97 0.54
CA GLU A 116 6.90 -3.77 1.39
C GLU A 116 5.52 -3.11 1.27
N PHE A 117 5.02 -2.94 0.05
CA PHE A 117 3.77 -2.21 -0.17
C PHE A 117 2.57 -2.96 0.40
N VAL A 118 2.50 -4.29 0.27
CA VAL A 118 1.40 -5.07 0.86
C VAL A 118 1.42 -5.03 2.40
N ALA A 119 2.62 -5.03 3.02
CA ALA A 119 2.74 -4.93 4.46
C ALA A 119 2.25 -3.56 4.96
N LEU A 120 2.62 -2.49 4.25
CA LEU A 120 2.18 -1.13 4.55
C LEU A 120 0.67 -0.95 4.32
N ASP A 121 0.09 -1.59 3.31
CA ASP A 121 -1.35 -1.53 3.06
C ASP A 121 -2.18 -2.15 4.18
N ILE A 122 -1.78 -3.33 4.68
CA ILE A 122 -2.45 -3.99 5.81
C ILE A 122 -2.43 -3.10 7.06
N ILE A 123 -1.30 -2.44 7.30
CA ILE A 123 -1.12 -1.55 8.44
C ILE A 123 -1.98 -0.30 8.28
N ARG A 124 -1.97 0.30 7.09
CA ARG A 124 -2.84 1.42 6.73
C ARG A 124 -4.30 1.08 6.99
N LEU A 125 -4.79 -0.06 6.50
CA LEU A 125 -6.17 -0.51 6.69
C LEU A 125 -6.53 -0.64 8.17
N PHE A 126 -5.66 -1.22 8.99
CA PHE A 126 -5.84 -1.24 10.44
C PHE A 126 -5.90 0.15 11.05
N LEU A 127 -5.01 1.06 10.66
CA LEU A 127 -4.93 2.41 11.23
C LEU A 127 -6.15 3.26 10.88
N ILE A 128 -6.68 3.16 9.66
CA ILE A 128 -7.85 3.96 9.20
C ILE A 128 -9.20 3.26 9.45
N GLY A 129 -9.17 1.96 9.73
CA GLY A 129 -10.35 1.11 9.88
C GLY A 129 -10.95 1.06 11.27
N ARG A 130 -10.55 1.95 12.17
CA ARG A 130 -11.02 1.99 13.56
C ARG A 130 -12.11 3.04 13.78
N ASP A 131 -13.00 2.78 14.73
CA ASP A 131 -14.04 3.72 15.16
C ASP A 131 -13.41 4.93 15.87
N GLU A 132 -12.56 4.67 16.87
CA GLU A 132 -11.79 5.69 17.59
C GLU A 132 -10.46 6.02 16.90
N GLN A 133 -10.45 6.12 15.56
CA GLN A 133 -9.23 6.27 14.74
C GLN A 133 -8.26 7.32 15.28
N GLU A 134 -8.74 8.55 15.53
CA GLU A 134 -7.89 9.65 15.98
C GLU A 134 -7.28 9.38 17.36
N ARG A 135 -8.10 8.92 18.31
CA ARG A 135 -7.67 8.59 19.68
C ARG A 135 -6.62 7.48 19.66
N ASP A 136 -6.84 6.45 18.86
CA ASP A 136 -5.95 5.29 18.75
C ASP A 136 -4.61 5.71 18.11
N LEU A 137 -4.65 6.47 17.01
CA LEU A 137 -3.44 7.00 16.36
C LEU A 137 -2.64 7.89 17.32
N ASN A 138 -3.28 8.86 17.96
CA ASN A 138 -2.65 9.76 18.91
C ASN A 138 -1.98 8.99 20.06
N TYR A 139 -2.65 7.98 20.58
CA TYR A 139 -2.10 7.13 21.63
C TYR A 139 -0.85 6.36 21.15
N LEU A 140 -0.92 5.71 19.99
CA LEU A 140 0.19 4.91 19.44
C LEU A 140 1.43 5.77 19.16
N PHE A 141 1.26 6.99 18.65
CA PHE A 141 2.37 7.93 18.42
C PHE A 141 2.90 8.55 19.72
N LYS A 142 2.03 9.05 20.61
CA LYS A 142 2.45 9.67 21.89
C LYS A 142 3.24 8.69 22.77
N ARG A 143 2.83 7.41 22.80
CA ARG A 143 3.54 6.34 23.53
C ARG A 143 4.76 5.79 22.78
N ARG A 144 5.07 6.30 21.57
CA ARG A 144 6.14 5.81 20.68
C ARG A 144 6.05 4.30 20.45
N ILE A 145 4.83 3.81 20.27
CA ILE A 145 4.54 2.42 19.90
C ILE A 145 4.72 2.27 18.39
N ILE A 146 4.25 3.27 17.64
CA ILE A 146 4.52 3.48 16.22
C ILE A 146 5.24 4.81 16.08
N GLU A 147 6.25 4.87 15.21
CA GLU A 147 6.99 6.07 14.88
C GLU A 147 6.92 6.33 13.37
N ALA A 148 7.09 7.58 12.93
CA ALA A 148 7.04 7.93 11.52
C ALA A 148 8.05 7.14 10.67
N ARG A 149 9.25 6.86 11.22
CA ARG A 149 10.28 6.04 10.58
C ARG A 149 9.88 4.59 10.33
N ASP A 150 8.93 4.06 11.12
CA ASP A 150 8.38 2.74 10.88
C ASP A 150 7.53 2.80 9.60
N LEU A 151 6.79 3.88 9.41
CA LEU A 151 5.88 4.03 8.27
C LEU A 151 6.57 4.53 6.98
N GLN A 152 7.86 4.88 7.05
CA GLN A 152 8.66 5.35 5.92
C GLN A 152 9.55 4.24 5.35
N LYS A 153 9.77 4.28 4.03
CA LYS A 153 10.69 3.39 3.30
C LYS A 153 12.06 3.33 3.98
N SER A 154 12.41 2.19 4.56
CA SER A 154 13.78 1.94 4.99
C SER A 154 14.55 1.30 3.85
N ASN A 155 15.65 1.92 3.41
CA ASN A 155 16.61 1.41 2.40
C ASN A 155 17.31 0.09 2.78
N GLN A 156 16.87 -0.58 3.84
CA GLN A 156 17.24 -1.96 4.15
C GLN A 156 15.95 -2.74 4.30
N GLN A 157 15.95 -3.99 3.86
CA GLN A 157 14.95 -5.03 4.17
C GLN A 157 14.76 -5.28 5.70
N ARG A 158 15.20 -4.36 6.57
CA ARG A 158 14.93 -4.30 8.00
C ARG A 158 13.60 -3.58 8.24
N SER A 159 12.56 -4.37 8.03
CA SER A 159 11.17 -4.21 8.47
C SER A 159 10.92 -3.12 9.53
N VAL A 160 10.00 -2.22 9.16
CA VAL A 160 8.99 -1.46 9.92
C VAL A 160 8.54 -2.05 11.30
N PHE A 161 8.84 -3.31 11.62
CA PHE A 161 8.29 -4.04 12.78
C PHE A 161 9.31 -4.76 13.66
N THR A 162 10.54 -4.25 13.77
CA THR A 162 11.59 -4.89 14.60
C THR A 162 11.39 -4.78 16.11
N SER A 163 10.33 -4.13 16.62
CA SER A 163 10.06 -4.20 18.06
C SER A 163 8.58 -4.19 18.39
N LEU A 164 7.95 -5.37 18.30
CA LEU A 164 6.80 -5.70 19.17
C LEU A 164 7.12 -5.44 20.65
N LYS A 165 8.41 -5.39 21.01
CA LYS A 165 8.91 -4.91 22.30
C LYS A 165 8.37 -3.51 22.66
N ARG A 166 8.09 -2.63 21.70
CA ARG A 166 7.51 -1.29 21.98
C ARG A 166 6.06 -1.34 22.44
N LEU A 167 5.34 -2.44 22.21
CA LEU A 167 3.97 -2.62 22.71
C LEU A 167 3.92 -2.57 24.24
N ILE A 168 5.02 -2.90 24.94
CA ILE A 168 5.09 -2.79 26.41
C ILE A 168 4.85 -1.36 26.92
N ARG A 169 5.01 -0.34 26.05
CA ARG A 169 4.78 1.08 26.38
C ARG A 169 3.30 1.45 26.48
N GLY A 170 2.40 0.52 26.17
CA GLY A 170 0.96 0.76 26.11
C GLY A 170 0.09 -0.25 26.84
N LEU A 171 0.58 -0.83 27.93
CA LEU A 171 -0.14 -1.88 28.68
C LEU A 171 -1.50 -1.41 29.23
N ASP A 172 -1.78 -0.11 29.24
CA ASP A 172 -3.08 0.50 29.56
C ASP A 172 -4.15 0.32 28.46
N ARG A 173 -3.80 -0.06 27.22
CA ARG A 173 -4.76 -0.36 26.13
C ARG A 173 -4.52 -1.72 25.49
N ILE A 174 -4.58 -2.78 26.29
CA ILE A 174 -4.29 -4.17 25.89
C ILE A 174 -5.08 -4.62 24.64
N SER A 175 -6.36 -4.27 24.52
CA SER A 175 -7.18 -4.64 23.36
C SER A 175 -6.63 -4.06 22.06
N LEU A 176 -6.28 -2.77 22.04
CA LEU A 176 -5.66 -2.10 20.89
C LEU A 176 -4.32 -2.74 20.54
N LEU A 177 -3.49 -3.03 21.54
CA LEU A 177 -2.19 -3.66 21.31
C LEU A 177 -2.28 -5.09 20.78
N LYS A 178 -3.27 -5.87 21.22
CA LYS A 178 -3.53 -7.22 20.68
C LYS A 178 -3.90 -7.15 19.20
N LYS A 179 -4.79 -6.21 18.83
CA LYS A 179 -5.16 -5.97 17.43
C LYS A 179 -3.95 -5.53 16.61
N LEU A 180 -3.17 -4.56 17.09
CA LEU A 180 -1.94 -4.11 16.43
C LEU A 180 -0.93 -5.26 16.26
N LYS A 181 -0.70 -6.09 17.28
CA LYS A 181 0.16 -7.28 17.19
C LYS A 181 -0.33 -8.23 16.09
N LYS A 182 -1.64 -8.50 16.01
CA LYS A 182 -2.23 -9.32 14.95
C LYS A 182 -1.96 -8.69 13.58
N THR A 183 -2.24 -7.41 13.40
CA THR A 183 -1.97 -6.69 12.14
C THR A 183 -0.50 -6.76 11.72
N ILE A 184 0.44 -6.60 12.65
CA ILE A 184 1.87 -6.73 12.38
C ILE A 184 2.20 -8.14 11.88
N HIS A 185 1.61 -9.17 12.48
CA HIS A 185 1.80 -10.55 12.04
C HIS A 185 1.26 -10.76 10.61
N LEU A 186 0.01 -10.36 10.35
CA LEU A 186 -0.62 -10.43 9.02
C LEU A 186 0.21 -9.68 7.96
N SER A 187 0.76 -8.51 8.30
CA SER A 187 1.61 -7.75 7.38
C SER A 187 2.88 -8.51 6.98
N LYS A 188 3.48 -9.26 7.91
CA LYS A 188 4.67 -10.08 7.65
C LYS A 188 4.32 -11.32 6.83
N GLU A 189 3.17 -11.92 7.10
CA GLU A 189 2.66 -13.06 6.35
C GLU A 189 2.37 -12.67 4.89
N ALA A 190 1.68 -11.55 4.65
CA ALA A 190 1.45 -11.06 3.30
C ALA A 190 2.75 -10.72 2.56
N ALA A 191 3.71 -10.11 3.25
CA ALA A 191 5.02 -9.86 2.66
C ALA A 191 5.75 -11.15 2.27
N ALA A 192 5.67 -12.20 3.10
CA ALA A 192 6.21 -13.52 2.76
C ALA A 192 5.48 -14.12 1.55
N LEU A 193 4.15 -14.10 1.55
CA LEU A 193 3.33 -14.56 0.44
C LEU A 193 3.66 -13.85 -0.89
N TYR A 194 4.02 -12.57 -0.85
CA TYR A 194 4.48 -11.81 -2.03
C TYR A 194 5.89 -12.21 -2.48
N ARG A 195 6.79 -12.58 -1.56
CA ARG A 195 8.11 -13.12 -1.91
C ARG A 195 8.01 -14.51 -2.54
N ASP A 196 7.00 -15.28 -2.15
CA ASP A 196 6.70 -16.61 -2.68
C ASP A 196 5.67 -16.56 -3.84
N PHE A 197 5.60 -15.45 -4.56
CA PHE A 197 4.72 -15.32 -5.73
C PHE A 197 5.11 -16.37 -6.80
N PRO A 198 4.14 -17.01 -7.49
CA PRO A 198 4.46 -18.05 -8.48
C PRO A 198 5.43 -17.56 -9.57
N PRO A 199 6.57 -18.24 -9.80
CA PRO A 199 7.57 -17.80 -10.79
C PRO A 199 7.10 -17.96 -12.22
N GLU A 200 6.14 -18.85 -12.46
CA GLU A 200 5.53 -19.11 -13.76
C GLU A 200 4.01 -19.00 -13.69
N TYR A 201 3.37 -18.81 -14.85
CA TYR A 201 1.92 -18.73 -14.90
C TYR A 201 1.31 -20.13 -14.87
N ASP A 202 0.81 -20.50 -13.69
CA ASP A 202 -0.16 -21.58 -13.51
C ASP A 202 -1.48 -21.00 -12.93
N PRO A 203 -2.64 -21.22 -13.58
CA PRO A 203 -3.91 -20.69 -13.10
C PRO A 203 -4.30 -21.17 -11.70
N SER A 204 -3.95 -22.41 -11.34
CA SER A 204 -4.30 -23.00 -10.05
C SER A 204 -3.42 -22.45 -8.93
N GLU A 205 -2.10 -22.32 -9.16
CA GLU A 205 -1.18 -21.70 -8.23
C GLU A 205 -1.51 -20.23 -8.00
N PHE A 206 -1.79 -19.49 -9.08
CA PHE A 206 -2.18 -18.08 -8.97
C PHE A 206 -3.50 -17.92 -8.20
N SER A 207 -4.51 -18.73 -8.49
CA SER A 207 -5.78 -18.73 -7.75
C SER A 207 -5.58 -19.04 -6.26
N ASN A 208 -4.72 -20.02 -5.94
CA ASN A 208 -4.39 -20.35 -4.55
C ASN A 208 -3.65 -19.21 -3.85
N TRP A 209 -2.73 -18.53 -4.53
CA TRP A 209 -2.06 -17.34 -4.01
C TRP A 209 -3.07 -16.21 -3.70
N GLN A 210 -4.01 -15.96 -4.61
CA GLN A 210 -5.07 -14.95 -4.41
C GLN A 210 -5.97 -15.27 -3.23
N LYS A 211 -6.35 -16.55 -3.04
CA LYS A 211 -7.13 -17.00 -1.89
C LYS A 211 -6.40 -16.79 -0.58
N LYS A 212 -5.11 -17.17 -0.50
CA LYS A 212 -4.27 -16.93 0.69
C LYS A 212 -4.21 -15.44 1.03
N LEU A 213 -3.99 -14.59 0.02
CA LEU A 213 -3.96 -13.14 0.23
C LEU A 213 -5.30 -12.61 0.75
N ARG A 214 -6.41 -13.11 0.19
CA ARG A 214 -7.76 -12.71 0.63
C ARG A 214 -8.01 -13.03 2.10
N VAL A 215 -7.67 -14.24 2.54
CA VAL A 215 -7.80 -14.66 3.95
C VAL A 215 -7.04 -13.71 4.87
N ILE A 216 -5.81 -13.33 4.52
CA ILE A 216 -5.03 -12.36 5.31
C ILE A 216 -5.76 -11.02 5.45
N TYR A 217 -6.40 -10.54 4.37
CA TYR A 217 -7.14 -9.27 4.37
C TYR A 217 -8.45 -9.34 5.16
N GLU A 218 -9.17 -10.46 5.09
CA GLU A 218 -10.38 -10.71 5.88
C GLU A 218 -10.09 -10.78 7.39
N GLU A 219 -8.86 -11.14 7.76
CA GLU A 219 -8.42 -11.26 9.15
C GLU A 219 -7.97 -9.94 9.80
N ILE A 220 -7.86 -8.85 9.05
CA ILE A 220 -7.43 -7.54 9.56
C ILE A 220 -8.47 -7.06 10.59
N PRO A 221 -8.06 -6.69 11.82
CA PRO A 221 -8.99 -6.25 12.85
C PRO A 221 -9.43 -4.79 12.59
N THR A 222 -10.38 -4.62 11.67
CA THR A 222 -11.05 -3.34 11.37
C THR A 222 -12.51 -3.37 11.80
N GLU A 223 -13.03 -2.25 12.26
CA GLU A 223 -14.44 -2.05 12.63
C GLU A 223 -15.29 -1.50 11.48
N LYS A 224 -14.67 -1.08 10.37
CA LYS A 224 -15.35 -0.56 9.18
C LYS A 224 -15.41 -1.61 8.06
N GLU A 225 -16.59 -2.19 7.84
CA GLU A 225 -16.83 -3.24 6.82
C GLU A 225 -16.47 -2.82 5.37
N LYS A 226 -16.52 -1.51 5.06
CA LYS A 226 -16.35 -1.00 3.68
C LYS A 226 -14.91 -0.73 3.23
N LEU A 227 -13.89 -0.95 4.06
CA LEU A 227 -12.50 -0.67 3.68
C LEU A 227 -11.81 -1.82 2.95
N ILE A 228 -12.36 -3.04 3.05
CA ILE A 228 -11.73 -4.28 2.55
C ILE A 228 -12.23 -4.63 1.13
N SER A 229 -13.34 -4.03 0.68
CA SER A 229 -14.00 -4.36 -0.60
C SER A 229 -13.48 -3.62 -1.84
N ILE A 230 -12.32 -2.95 -1.76
CA ILE A 230 -11.70 -2.24 -2.89
C ILE A 230 -10.38 -2.91 -3.24
#